data_AF-A0A7J4I8J5-F1
#
_entry.id   AF-A0A7J4I8J5-F1
#
_cell.length_a   1.000
_cell.length_b   1.000
_cell.length_c   1.000
_cell.angle_alpha   90.00
_cell.angle_beta   90.00
_cell.angle_gamma   90.00
#
_symmetry.space_group_name_H-M   'P 1'
#
loop_
_entity.id
_entity.type
_entity.pdbx_description
1 polymer ?
#
loop_
_entity_poly.entity_id
_entity_poly.type
_entity_poly.pdbx_seq_one_letter_code
_entity_poly.pdbx_strand_id
1 'polypeptide(L)'
;MAKRKKEGGSELPRLMKGDTSAFFKLLKKQAVEGLRNARHALTLKNAVIAAFAISMLLIFGSGIKDILLVAVLGTAASYSTIYKRTIRVPSAVELVTLGTVVTGAAYGPLVGAAFGIITTIASEIISSGVDVFTLFYATARGISGAVAFYAVNNWGFGMVAMGMTALVIFHAISDFIYIVSGDVEAKLKVVYFTITNTAFNLLVFTLFGKLLLRLATM
;
A
#
# COMPACT_ATOMS: atom_id res chain seq x y z
N MET A 1 -30.28 6.67 52.53
CA MET A 1 -30.24 5.19 52.52
C MET A 1 -30.36 4.73 51.07
N ALA A 2 -29.66 3.75 50.51
CA ALA A 2 -28.46 2.97 50.88
C ALA A 2 -27.93 2.32 49.54
N LYS A 3 -26.85 1.54 49.41
CA LYS A 3 -25.83 0.95 50.33
C LYS A 3 -24.57 0.67 49.47
N ARG A 4 -23.34 0.81 50.00
CA ARG A 4 -22.09 0.47 49.25
C ARG A 4 -22.01 -1.03 48.92
N LYS A 5 -21.40 -1.38 47.78
CA LYS A 5 -20.96 -2.75 47.42
C LYS A 5 -19.56 -2.63 46.79
N LYS A 6 -18.52 -2.54 47.63
CA LYS A 6 -17.56 -3.61 47.99
C LYS A 6 -16.59 -3.96 46.85
N GLU A 7 -15.32 -3.67 47.09
CA GLU A 7 -14.21 -3.99 46.19
C GLU A 7 -14.10 -5.51 45.91
N GLY A 8 -13.82 -5.86 44.67
CA GLY A 8 -13.35 -7.20 44.30
C GLY A 8 -11.85 -7.29 44.57
N GLY A 9 -11.47 -7.99 45.64
CA GLY A 9 -10.06 -8.21 45.97
C GLY A 9 -9.35 -9.03 44.89
N SER A 10 -8.18 -8.58 44.46
CA SER A 10 -7.31 -9.34 43.56
C SER A 10 -6.65 -10.49 44.32
N GLU A 11 -7.28 -11.67 44.29
CA GLU A 11 -6.59 -12.91 44.65
C GLU A 11 -5.53 -13.23 43.58
N LEU A 12 -4.33 -12.67 43.78
CA LEU A 12 -3.12 -13.16 43.12
C LEU A 12 -2.98 -14.66 43.44
N PRO A 13 -3.06 -15.55 42.44
CA PRO A 13 -3.03 -16.98 42.71
C PRO A 13 -1.71 -17.35 43.40
N ARG A 14 -1.81 -18.01 44.56
CA ARG A 14 -0.67 -18.59 45.30
C ARG A 14 -0.09 -19.80 44.57
N LEU A 15 0.44 -19.57 43.36
CA LEU A 15 1.21 -20.54 42.60
C LEU A 15 2.70 -20.23 42.75
N MET A 16 3.51 -21.29 42.84
CA MET A 16 4.98 -21.26 42.92
C MET A 16 5.62 -20.82 44.26
N LYS A 17 5.23 -21.49 45.34
CA LYS A 17 6.22 -22.05 46.30
C LYS A 17 6.41 -23.56 46.14
N GLY A 18 6.16 -24.07 44.92
CA GLY A 18 6.31 -25.48 44.55
C GLY A 18 7.57 -25.70 43.75
N ASP A 19 8.47 -26.52 44.29
CA ASP A 19 9.60 -27.22 43.64
C ASP A 19 10.11 -26.63 42.30
N THR A 20 11.13 -25.77 42.39
CA THR A 20 11.83 -25.22 41.23
C THR A 20 12.44 -26.31 40.32
N SER A 21 12.76 -27.50 40.86
CA SER A 21 13.30 -28.60 40.07
C SER A 21 12.29 -29.15 39.06
N ALA A 22 11.00 -29.16 39.41
CA ALA A 22 9.92 -29.57 38.51
C ALA A 22 9.77 -28.59 37.34
N PHE A 23 9.82 -27.28 37.61
CA PHE A 23 9.77 -26.24 36.59
C PHE A 23 10.96 -26.32 35.62
N PHE A 24 12.19 -26.48 36.13
CA PHE A 24 13.37 -26.65 35.28
C PHE A 24 13.37 -27.95 34.46
N LYS A 25 12.82 -29.05 34.99
CA LYS A 25 12.60 -30.29 34.21
C LYS A 25 11.61 -30.06 33.07
N LEU A 26 10.53 -29.33 33.32
CA LEU A 26 9.47 -29.06 32.33
C LEU A 26 9.96 -28.13 31.22
N LEU A 27 10.71 -27.06 31.56
CA LEU A 27 11.39 -26.21 30.59
C LEU A 27 12.42 -26.98 29.74
N LYS A 28 13.25 -27.83 30.36
CA LYS A 28 14.20 -28.67 29.60
C LYS A 28 13.49 -29.60 28.63
N LYS A 29 12.37 -30.22 29.04
CA LYS A 29 11.58 -31.08 28.15
C LYS A 29 11.00 -30.31 26.97
N GLN A 30 10.37 -29.16 27.22
CA GLN A 30 9.82 -28.30 26.16
C GLN A 30 10.91 -27.78 25.21
N ALA A 31 12.08 -27.40 25.71
CA ALA A 31 13.19 -26.96 24.87
C ALA A 31 13.72 -28.09 23.96
N VAL A 32 13.84 -29.32 24.48
CA VAL A 32 14.29 -30.49 23.71
C VAL A 32 13.24 -30.92 22.69
N GLU A 33 11.95 -30.92 23.03
CA GLU A 33 10.86 -31.20 22.09
C GLU A 33 10.76 -30.11 21.01
N GLY A 34 10.91 -28.84 21.38
CA GLY A 34 11.00 -27.72 20.43
C GLY A 34 12.17 -27.84 19.46
N LEU A 35 13.38 -28.17 19.95
CA LEU A 35 14.56 -28.42 19.12
C LEU A 35 14.39 -29.64 18.20
N ARG A 36 13.78 -30.72 18.70
CA ARG A 36 13.51 -31.93 17.90
C ARG A 36 12.48 -31.63 16.79
N ASN A 37 11.43 -30.88 17.11
CA ASN A 37 10.41 -30.47 16.13
C ASN A 37 10.99 -29.49 15.10
N ALA A 38 11.84 -28.54 15.51
CA ALA A 38 12.56 -27.66 14.60
C ALA A 38 13.50 -28.45 13.67
N ARG A 39 14.19 -29.49 14.18
CA ARG A 39 15.05 -30.38 13.39
C ARG A 39 14.28 -31.25 12.40
N HIS A 40 13.04 -31.66 12.72
CA HIS A 40 12.15 -32.34 11.78
C HIS A 40 11.48 -31.38 10.78
N ALA A 41 11.19 -30.13 11.17
CA ALA A 41 10.71 -29.09 10.26
C ALA A 41 11.80 -28.65 9.26
N LEU A 42 13.07 -28.67 9.67
CA LEU A 42 14.25 -28.59 8.82
C LEU A 42 14.51 -29.92 8.07
N THR A 43 13.50 -30.39 7.33
CA THR A 43 13.76 -31.32 6.22
C THR A 43 14.76 -30.69 5.25
N LEU A 44 15.59 -31.49 4.59
CA LEU A 44 16.57 -30.99 3.61
C LEU A 44 15.91 -30.08 2.56
N LYS A 45 14.67 -30.40 2.15
CA LYS A 45 13.82 -29.59 1.27
C LYS A 45 13.59 -28.18 1.83
N ASN A 46 13.19 -28.04 3.09
CA ASN A 46 12.93 -26.75 3.72
C ASN A 46 14.22 -25.96 3.98
N ALA A 47 15.33 -26.65 4.30
CA ALA A 47 16.64 -26.03 4.41
C ALA A 47 17.13 -25.48 3.05
N VAL A 48 16.91 -26.21 1.95
CA VAL A 48 17.21 -25.75 0.59
C VAL A 48 16.31 -24.58 0.16
N ILE A 49 15.00 -24.62 0.47
CA ILE A 49 14.09 -23.50 0.19
C ILE A 49 14.50 -22.25 0.99
N ALA A 50 14.83 -22.39 2.27
CA ALA A 50 15.30 -21.28 3.10
C ALA A 50 16.65 -20.74 2.61
N ALA A 51 17.60 -21.62 2.28
CA ALA A 51 18.88 -21.21 1.71
C ALA A 51 18.69 -20.49 0.37
N PHE A 52 17.82 -20.98 -0.52
CA PHE A 52 17.51 -20.33 -1.79
C PHE A 52 16.83 -18.97 -1.59
N ALA A 53 15.87 -18.86 -0.67
CA ALA A 53 15.22 -17.59 -0.33
C ALA A 53 16.19 -16.56 0.26
N ILE A 54 17.13 -17.01 1.12
CA ILE A 54 18.20 -16.18 1.67
C ILE A 54 19.21 -15.79 0.58
N SER A 55 19.61 -16.71 -0.30
CA SER A 55 20.48 -16.42 -1.45
C SER A 55 19.84 -15.43 -2.42
N MET A 56 18.55 -15.57 -2.72
CA MET A 56 17.76 -14.59 -3.46
C MET A 56 17.80 -13.22 -2.77
N LEU A 57 17.53 -13.17 -1.46
CA LEU A 57 17.59 -11.93 -0.66
C LEU A 57 18.98 -11.30 -0.56
N LEU A 58 20.06 -12.09 -0.65
CA LEU A 58 21.44 -11.58 -0.62
C LEU A 58 21.92 -11.10 -1.99
N ILE A 59 21.56 -11.80 -3.08
CA ILE A 59 21.98 -11.48 -4.45
C ILE A 59 21.12 -10.36 -5.04
N PHE A 60 19.82 -10.36 -4.73
CA PHE A 60 18.84 -9.40 -5.25
C PHE A 60 18.24 -8.52 -4.14
N GLY A 61 18.94 -8.31 -3.03
CA GLY A 61 18.38 -7.63 -1.85
C GLY A 61 17.78 -6.24 -2.12
N SER A 62 18.38 -5.47 -3.04
CA SER A 62 17.80 -4.23 -3.56
C SER A 62 16.64 -4.50 -4.53
N GLY A 63 16.86 -5.27 -5.60
CA GLY A 63 15.83 -5.52 -6.62
C GLY A 63 14.56 -6.22 -6.12
N ILE A 64 14.66 -7.16 -5.17
CA ILE A 64 13.51 -7.80 -4.52
C ILE A 64 12.72 -6.78 -3.70
N LYS A 65 13.40 -5.87 -2.99
CA LYS A 65 12.75 -4.82 -2.21
C LYS A 65 11.95 -3.89 -3.13
N ASP A 66 12.50 -3.53 -4.29
CA ASP A 66 11.81 -2.70 -5.28
C ASP A 66 10.58 -3.40 -5.86
N ILE A 67 10.73 -4.68 -6.26
CA ILE A 67 9.62 -5.52 -6.72
C ILE A 67 8.53 -5.64 -5.65
N LEU A 68 8.90 -5.88 -4.39
CA LEU A 68 7.95 -5.96 -3.27
C LEU A 68 7.24 -4.62 -3.02
N LEU A 69 7.95 -3.50 -3.06
CA LEU A 69 7.35 -2.18 -2.88
C LEU A 69 6.36 -1.87 -4.01
N VAL A 70 6.76 -2.11 -5.27
CA VAL A 70 5.89 -1.97 -6.45
C VAL A 70 4.67 -2.88 -6.34
N ALA A 71 4.83 -4.14 -5.94
CA ALA A 71 3.72 -5.08 -5.77
C ALA A 71 2.75 -4.65 -4.65
N VAL A 72 3.26 -4.17 -3.50
CA VAL A 72 2.44 -3.65 -2.39
C VAL A 72 1.69 -2.39 -2.81
N LEU A 73 2.36 -1.44 -3.47
CA LEU A 73 1.71 -0.21 -3.97
C LEU A 73 0.65 -0.53 -5.03
N GLY A 74 0.94 -1.43 -5.97
CA GLY A 74 -0.01 -1.87 -7.01
C GLY A 74 -1.22 -2.62 -6.44
N THR A 75 -1.02 -3.41 -5.39
CA THR A 75 -2.09 -4.12 -4.68
C THR A 75 -2.96 -3.14 -3.88
N ALA A 76 -2.35 -2.19 -3.14
CA ALA A 76 -3.08 -1.17 -2.38
C ALA A 76 -3.87 -0.22 -3.29
N ALA A 77 -3.28 0.17 -4.42
CA ALA A 77 -3.96 0.91 -5.48
C ALA A 77 -5.17 0.15 -6.03
N SER A 78 -4.98 -1.09 -6.50
CA SER A 78 -6.07 -1.94 -7.00
C SER A 78 -7.19 -2.14 -5.96
N TYR A 79 -6.83 -2.44 -4.72
CA TYR A 79 -7.79 -2.61 -3.63
C TYR A 79 -8.59 -1.33 -3.37
N SER A 80 -7.96 -0.15 -3.41
CA SER A 80 -8.67 1.14 -3.24
C SER A 80 -9.70 1.40 -4.35
N THR A 81 -9.35 1.08 -5.61
CA THR A 81 -10.24 1.21 -6.77
C THR A 81 -11.38 0.18 -6.74
N ILE A 82 -11.14 -1.05 -6.27
CA ILE A 82 -12.21 -2.04 -6.04
C ILE A 82 -13.13 -1.56 -4.92
N TYR A 83 -12.57 -1.11 -3.79
CA TYR A 83 -13.33 -0.68 -2.63
C TYR A 83 -14.29 0.48 -2.96
N LYS A 84 -13.84 1.53 -3.69
CA LYS A 84 -14.74 2.63 -4.14
C LYS A 84 -15.93 2.11 -4.97
N ARG A 85 -15.70 1.11 -5.85
CA ARG A 85 -16.73 0.53 -6.73
C ARG A 85 -17.73 -0.30 -5.92
N THR A 86 -17.26 -1.10 -4.96
CA THR A 86 -18.12 -1.92 -4.08
C THR A 86 -19.05 -1.09 -3.21
N ILE A 87 -18.53 -0.04 -2.54
CA ILE A 87 -19.35 0.77 -1.62
C ILE A 87 -20.30 1.74 -2.34
N ARG A 88 -20.15 1.93 -3.66
CA ARG A 88 -20.91 2.87 -4.53
C ARG A 88 -20.96 4.34 -4.06
N VAL A 89 -20.23 4.68 -3.00
CA VAL A 89 -19.92 6.07 -2.65
C VAL A 89 -19.07 6.65 -3.79
N PRO A 90 -19.24 7.93 -4.17
CA PRO A 90 -18.28 8.68 -4.99
C PRO A 90 -16.96 8.89 -4.24
N SER A 91 -16.29 7.78 -3.92
CA SER A 91 -15.09 7.69 -3.12
C SER A 91 -13.90 7.96 -4.03
N ALA A 92 -13.45 9.22 -4.04
CA ALA A 92 -12.21 9.66 -4.68
C ALA A 92 -10.95 9.24 -3.89
N VAL A 93 -11.03 8.09 -3.23
CA VAL A 93 -10.02 7.55 -2.32
C VAL A 93 -9.19 6.54 -3.10
N GLU A 94 -8.33 7.04 -3.98
CA GLU A 94 -7.47 6.20 -4.84
C GLU A 94 -5.99 6.29 -4.46
N LEU A 95 -5.39 5.15 -4.12
CA LEU A 95 -3.95 5.05 -3.88
C LEU A 95 -3.13 4.90 -5.19
N VAL A 96 -3.79 4.82 -6.35
CA VAL A 96 -3.17 4.79 -7.69
C VAL A 96 -2.21 5.98 -7.87
N THR A 97 -2.62 7.21 -7.52
CA THR A 97 -1.77 8.41 -7.66
C THR A 97 -0.49 8.27 -6.83
N LEU A 98 -0.62 7.83 -5.57
CA LEU A 98 0.50 7.69 -4.64
C LEU A 98 1.51 6.67 -5.16
N GLY A 99 1.06 5.48 -5.54
CA GLY A 99 1.93 4.45 -6.11
C GLY A 99 2.63 4.94 -7.37
N THR A 100 1.87 5.54 -8.29
CA THR A 100 2.37 6.06 -9.58
C THR A 100 3.46 7.11 -9.39
N VAL A 101 3.26 8.07 -8.48
CA VAL A 101 4.24 9.14 -8.19
C VAL A 101 5.47 8.61 -7.45
N VAL A 102 5.30 7.72 -6.46
CA VAL A 102 6.43 7.09 -5.74
C VAL A 102 7.28 6.27 -6.70
N THR A 103 6.65 5.40 -7.51
CA THR A 103 7.34 4.53 -8.47
C THR A 103 8.03 5.35 -9.57
N GLY A 104 7.39 6.41 -10.09
CA GLY A 104 8.01 7.29 -11.09
C GLY A 104 9.19 8.11 -10.54
N ALA A 105 9.05 8.67 -9.34
CA ALA A 105 10.12 9.44 -8.70
C ALA A 105 11.34 8.58 -8.32
N ALA A 106 11.12 7.33 -7.89
CA ALA A 106 12.19 6.43 -7.46
C ALA A 106 12.87 5.66 -8.61
N TYR A 107 12.09 5.13 -9.57
CA TYR A 107 12.57 4.15 -10.55
C TYR A 107 12.61 4.68 -11.99
N GLY A 108 12.30 5.95 -12.21
CA GLY A 108 12.39 6.60 -13.52
C GLY A 108 11.06 6.76 -14.25
N PRO A 109 11.04 7.60 -15.30
CA PRO A 109 9.79 8.05 -15.92
C PRO A 109 9.05 6.92 -16.64
N LEU A 110 9.79 6.00 -17.27
CA LEU A 110 9.20 4.83 -17.95
C LEU A 110 8.56 3.85 -16.96
N VAL A 111 9.20 3.62 -15.80
CA VAL A 111 8.68 2.69 -14.78
C VAL A 111 7.44 3.30 -14.10
N GLY A 112 7.47 4.59 -13.77
CA GLY A 112 6.30 5.33 -13.29
C GLY A 112 5.12 5.31 -14.27
N ALA A 113 5.39 5.51 -15.56
CA ALA A 113 4.37 5.47 -16.60
C ALA A 113 3.76 4.08 -16.77
N ALA A 114 4.61 3.05 -16.88
CA ALA A 114 4.17 1.66 -16.98
C ALA A 114 3.34 1.25 -15.75
N PHE A 115 3.77 1.61 -14.54
CA PHE A 115 3.00 1.39 -13.32
C PHE A 115 1.63 2.06 -13.39
N GLY A 116 1.56 3.37 -13.67
CA GLY A 116 0.30 4.10 -13.74
C GLY A 116 -0.71 3.48 -14.72
N ILE A 117 -0.23 3.07 -15.90
CA ILE A 117 -1.05 2.42 -16.94
C ILE A 117 -1.51 1.02 -16.47
N ILE A 118 -0.56 0.15 -16.11
CA ILE A 118 -0.84 -1.26 -15.77
C ILE A 118 -1.74 -1.35 -14.54
N THR A 119 -1.43 -0.58 -13.48
CA THR A 119 -2.22 -0.61 -12.24
C THR A 119 -3.63 -0.08 -12.48
N THR A 120 -3.82 0.98 -13.28
CA THR A 120 -5.18 1.47 -13.61
C THR A 120 -5.98 0.43 -14.39
N ILE A 121 -5.39 -0.16 -15.45
CA ILE A 121 -6.07 -1.19 -16.26
C ILE A 121 -6.42 -2.41 -15.40
N ALA A 122 -5.47 -2.91 -14.60
CA ALA A 122 -5.71 -4.04 -13.70
C ALA A 122 -6.83 -3.72 -12.68
N SER A 123 -6.83 -2.51 -12.12
CA SER A 123 -7.85 -2.08 -11.14
C SER A 123 -9.25 -2.04 -11.73
N GLU A 124 -9.41 -1.50 -12.95
CA GLU A 124 -10.71 -1.43 -13.62
C GLU A 124 -11.17 -2.82 -14.13
N ILE A 125 -10.25 -3.70 -14.55
CA ILE A 125 -10.57 -5.11 -14.86
C ILE A 125 -11.07 -5.86 -13.61
N ILE A 126 -10.31 -5.82 -12.49
CA ILE A 126 -10.65 -6.59 -11.28
C ILE A 126 -11.94 -6.07 -10.64
N SER A 127 -12.21 -4.76 -10.74
CA SER A 127 -13.47 -4.18 -10.21
C SER A 127 -14.67 -4.29 -11.17
N SER A 128 -14.50 -4.93 -12.35
CA SER A 128 -15.49 -4.96 -13.43
C SER A 128 -15.98 -3.56 -13.83
N GLY A 129 -15.12 -2.56 -13.70
CA GLY A 129 -15.39 -1.14 -13.91
C GLY A 129 -14.98 -0.60 -15.29
N VAL A 130 -14.43 -1.46 -16.15
CA VAL A 130 -13.93 -1.11 -17.50
C VAL A 130 -15.00 -0.38 -18.31
N ASP A 131 -14.65 0.82 -18.77
CA ASP A 131 -15.46 1.68 -19.61
C ASP A 131 -14.65 2.21 -20.81
N VAL A 132 -15.31 2.96 -21.70
CA VAL A 132 -14.67 3.58 -22.88
C VAL A 132 -13.61 4.63 -22.51
N PHE A 133 -13.61 5.13 -21.26
CA PHE A 133 -12.69 6.16 -20.77
C PHE A 133 -11.48 5.58 -20.02
N THR A 134 -11.48 4.27 -19.75
CA THR A 134 -10.42 3.56 -19.01
C THR A 134 -9.05 3.74 -19.67
N LEU A 135 -8.98 3.83 -21.00
CA LEU A 135 -7.74 4.14 -21.72
C LEU A 135 -7.24 5.57 -21.45
N PHE A 136 -8.14 6.54 -21.34
CA PHE A 136 -7.79 7.92 -20.99
C PHE A 136 -7.30 8.01 -19.54
N TYR A 137 -7.96 7.33 -18.59
CA TYR A 137 -7.50 7.26 -17.19
C TYR A 137 -6.11 6.62 -17.09
N ALA A 138 -5.90 5.47 -17.75
CA ALA A 138 -4.61 4.79 -17.75
C ALA A 138 -3.50 5.66 -18.36
N THR A 139 -3.79 6.33 -19.48
CA THR A 139 -2.85 7.27 -20.15
C THR A 139 -2.53 8.47 -19.25
N ALA A 140 -3.54 9.06 -18.61
CA ALA A 140 -3.36 10.20 -17.70
C ALA A 140 -2.51 9.83 -16.47
N ARG A 141 -2.74 8.66 -15.88
CA ARG A 141 -1.89 8.10 -14.81
C ARG A 141 -0.48 7.80 -15.32
N GLY A 142 -0.33 7.26 -16.53
CA GLY A 142 0.98 7.05 -17.16
C GLY A 142 1.80 8.33 -17.29
N ILE A 143 1.20 9.39 -17.85
CA ILE A 143 1.84 10.71 -17.98
C ILE A 143 2.18 11.28 -16.60
N SER A 144 1.29 11.16 -15.62
CA SER A 144 1.53 11.59 -14.23
C SER A 144 2.75 10.91 -13.60
N GLY A 145 2.93 9.61 -13.86
CA GLY A 145 4.10 8.83 -13.41
C GLY A 145 5.41 9.24 -14.10
N ALA A 146 5.36 9.52 -15.41
CA ALA A 146 6.52 10.07 -16.13
C ALA A 146 6.92 11.45 -15.61
N VAL A 147 5.96 12.35 -15.40
CA VAL A 147 6.21 13.72 -14.93
C VAL A 147 6.74 13.75 -13.49
N ALA A 148 6.34 12.82 -12.62
CA ALA A 148 6.86 12.72 -11.26
C ALA A 148 8.41 12.67 -11.20
N PHE A 149 9.03 11.92 -12.12
CA PHE A 149 10.50 11.85 -12.22
C PHE A 149 11.14 13.22 -12.52
N TYR A 150 10.58 13.97 -13.47
CA TYR A 150 11.09 15.29 -13.83
C TYR A 150 10.80 16.33 -12.74
N ALA A 151 9.68 16.20 -12.04
CA ALA A 151 9.32 17.10 -10.95
C ALA A 151 10.29 17.01 -9.76
N VAL A 152 10.74 15.80 -9.36
CA VAL A 152 11.78 15.68 -8.33
C VAL A 152 13.15 16.14 -8.84
N ASN A 153 13.59 15.69 -10.01
CA ASN A 153 14.98 15.88 -10.45
C ASN A 153 15.26 17.26 -11.06
N ASN A 154 14.30 17.85 -11.79
CA ASN A 154 14.50 19.12 -12.50
C ASN A 154 13.89 20.32 -11.78
N TRP A 155 12.81 20.12 -11.02
CA TRP A 155 12.09 21.22 -10.33
C TRP A 155 12.26 21.20 -8.80
N GLY A 156 12.90 20.16 -8.24
CA GLY A 156 13.13 20.05 -6.79
C GLY A 156 11.84 19.89 -5.98
N PHE A 157 10.75 19.38 -6.58
CA PHE A 157 9.46 19.28 -5.92
C PHE A 157 9.48 18.23 -4.80
N GLY A 158 8.95 18.60 -3.63
CA GLY A 158 8.65 17.64 -2.57
C GLY A 158 7.48 16.72 -2.94
N MET A 159 7.37 15.57 -2.27
CA MET A 159 6.35 14.54 -2.55
C MET A 159 4.91 15.07 -2.61
N VAL A 160 4.55 16.04 -1.76
CA VAL A 160 3.22 16.68 -1.81
C VAL A 160 3.02 17.45 -3.11
N ALA A 161 3.97 18.32 -3.48
CA ALA A 161 3.89 19.09 -4.73
C ALA A 161 3.82 18.17 -5.96
N MET A 162 4.65 17.12 -6.02
CA MET A 162 4.57 16.12 -7.08
C MET A 162 3.21 15.41 -7.14
N GLY A 163 2.67 15.02 -5.98
CA GLY A 163 1.35 14.42 -5.87
C GLY A 163 0.25 15.33 -6.41
N MET A 164 0.29 16.63 -6.08
CA MET A 164 -0.67 17.61 -6.59
C MET A 164 -0.48 17.89 -8.09
N THR A 165 0.75 17.94 -8.62
CA THR A 165 1.00 18.07 -10.06
C THR A 165 0.48 16.87 -10.84
N ALA A 166 0.77 15.65 -10.37
CA ALA A 166 0.24 14.41 -10.93
C ALA A 166 -1.30 14.37 -10.90
N LEU A 167 -1.90 14.90 -9.83
CA LEU A 167 -3.35 15.00 -9.71
C LEU A 167 -3.97 16.01 -10.71
N VAL A 168 -3.34 17.18 -10.89
CA VAL A 168 -3.76 18.17 -11.89
C VAL A 168 -3.67 17.61 -13.30
N ILE A 169 -2.58 16.91 -13.65
CA ILE A 169 -2.43 16.22 -14.94
C ILE A 169 -3.54 15.19 -15.14
N PHE A 170 -3.83 14.39 -14.10
CA PHE A 170 -4.90 13.41 -14.16
C PHE A 170 -6.25 14.06 -14.49
N HIS A 171 -6.71 15.02 -13.67
CA HIS A 171 -8.00 15.69 -13.89
C HIS A 171 -8.06 16.45 -15.22
N ALA A 172 -6.98 17.10 -15.65
CA ALA A 172 -6.93 17.82 -16.93
C ALA A 172 -7.19 16.91 -18.15
N ILE A 173 -6.87 15.62 -18.04
CA ILE A 173 -7.07 14.63 -19.10
C ILE A 173 -8.37 13.84 -18.88
N SER A 174 -8.63 13.35 -17.67
CA SER A 174 -9.81 12.50 -17.38
C SER A 174 -11.12 13.28 -17.42
N ASP A 175 -11.14 14.49 -16.85
CA ASP A 175 -12.38 15.19 -16.57
C ASP A 175 -12.82 16.05 -17.76
N PHE A 176 -11.89 16.34 -18.69
CA PHE A 176 -12.16 17.08 -19.93
C PHE A 176 -13.35 16.50 -20.70
N ILE A 177 -13.43 15.17 -20.81
CA ILE A 177 -14.51 14.47 -21.52
C ILE A 177 -15.87 14.75 -20.87
N TYR A 178 -15.94 14.64 -19.54
CA TYR A 178 -17.17 14.90 -18.78
C TYR A 178 -17.58 16.38 -18.81
N ILE A 179 -16.61 17.30 -18.79
CA ILE A 179 -16.88 18.75 -18.91
C ILE A 179 -17.48 19.07 -20.29
N VAL A 180 -16.99 18.43 -21.35
CA VAL A 180 -17.48 18.62 -22.73
C VAL A 180 -18.82 17.89 -22.99
N SER A 181 -19.16 16.85 -22.22
CA SER A 181 -20.34 15.98 -22.44
C SER A 181 -21.73 16.64 -22.40
N GLY A 182 -21.82 17.96 -22.14
CA GLY A 182 -23.07 18.72 -22.07
C GLY A 182 -23.83 18.55 -20.75
N ASP A 183 -23.94 17.31 -20.27
CA ASP A 183 -24.66 16.93 -19.05
C ASP A 183 -24.21 17.70 -17.79
N VAL A 184 -25.20 18.22 -17.06
CA VAL A 184 -24.99 18.95 -15.80
C VAL A 184 -24.71 17.98 -14.65
N GLU A 185 -25.30 16.78 -14.64
CA GLU A 185 -25.09 15.79 -13.58
C GLU A 185 -23.65 15.25 -13.63
N ALA A 186 -23.14 14.92 -14.82
CA ALA A 186 -21.74 14.59 -15.05
C ALA A 186 -20.77 15.68 -14.54
N LYS A 187 -21.05 16.95 -14.85
CA LYS A 187 -20.22 18.09 -14.38
C LYS A 187 -20.21 18.22 -12.85
N LEU A 188 -21.35 18.05 -12.19
CA LEU A 188 -21.43 18.07 -10.73
C LEU A 188 -20.68 16.89 -10.09
N LYS A 189 -20.76 15.69 -10.69
CA LYS A 189 -19.96 14.52 -10.27
C LYS A 189 -18.46 14.78 -10.40
N VAL A 190 -18.00 15.41 -11.49
CA VAL A 190 -16.61 15.84 -11.67
C VAL A 190 -16.19 16.79 -10.56
N VAL A 191 -16.93 17.88 -10.31
CA VAL A 191 -16.56 18.86 -9.27
C VAL A 191 -16.44 18.21 -7.89
N TYR A 192 -17.40 17.36 -7.52
CA TYR A 192 -17.36 16.61 -6.26
C TYR A 192 -16.15 15.67 -6.20
N PHE A 193 -15.89 14.93 -7.28
CA PHE A 193 -14.74 14.03 -7.40
C PHE A 193 -13.43 14.80 -7.31
N THR A 194 -13.23 15.89 -8.04
CA THR A 194 -12.02 16.72 -7.99
C THR A 194 -11.74 17.22 -6.57
N ILE A 195 -12.74 17.77 -5.86
CA ILE A 195 -12.57 18.29 -4.49
C ILE A 195 -12.17 17.17 -3.53
N THR A 196 -12.87 16.03 -3.57
CA THR A 196 -12.61 14.89 -2.67
C THR A 196 -11.27 14.20 -2.99
N ASN A 197 -10.92 14.04 -4.27
CA ASN A 197 -9.64 13.48 -4.72
C ASN A 197 -8.47 14.38 -4.28
N THR A 198 -8.63 15.69 -4.40
CA THR A 198 -7.65 16.71 -3.99
C THR A 198 -7.40 16.66 -2.49
N ALA A 199 -8.45 16.68 -1.67
CA ALA A 199 -8.32 16.59 -0.21
C ALA A 199 -7.67 15.27 0.23
N PHE A 200 -8.08 14.14 -0.38
CA PHE A 200 -7.52 12.82 -0.06
C PHE A 200 -6.05 12.70 -0.43
N ASN A 201 -5.67 13.05 -1.67
CA ASN A 201 -4.28 12.97 -2.12
C ASN A 201 -3.38 13.90 -1.31
N LEU A 202 -3.80 15.14 -1.03
CA LEU A 202 -3.05 16.08 -0.19
C LEU A 202 -2.72 15.45 1.19
N LEU A 203 -3.71 14.84 1.84
CA LEU A 203 -3.54 14.15 3.12
C LEU A 203 -2.59 12.95 2.99
N VAL A 204 -2.79 12.09 1.99
CA VAL A 204 -2.01 10.86 1.80
C VAL A 204 -0.55 11.14 1.44
N PHE A 205 -0.27 12.10 0.56
CA PHE A 205 1.11 12.50 0.23
C PHE A 205 1.79 13.18 1.43
N THR A 206 1.05 13.92 2.26
CA THR A 206 1.59 14.54 3.49
C THR A 206 2.00 13.48 4.52
N LEU A 207 1.15 12.46 4.74
CA LEU A 207 1.40 11.40 5.72
C LEU A 207 2.44 10.36 5.25
N PHE A 208 2.32 9.88 4.02
CA PHE A 208 3.03 8.69 3.55
C PHE A 208 4.08 8.97 2.46
N GLY A 209 3.96 10.07 1.70
CA GLY A 209 4.78 10.33 0.52
C GLY A 209 6.29 10.30 0.81
N LYS A 210 6.74 11.04 1.83
CA LYS A 210 8.17 11.09 2.21
C LYS A 210 8.69 9.75 2.74
N LEU A 211 7.86 9.00 3.47
CA LEU A 211 8.23 7.67 3.98
C LEU A 211 8.40 6.67 2.83
N LEU A 212 7.43 6.62 1.92
CA LEU A 212 7.45 5.69 0.79
C LEU A 212 8.58 6.00 -0.20
N LEU A 213 8.84 7.27 -0.52
CA LEU A 213 9.99 7.63 -1.36
C LEU A 213 11.31 7.21 -0.71
N ARG A 214 11.49 7.45 0.59
CA ARG A 214 12.69 7.02 1.32
C ARG A 214 12.83 5.49 1.33
N LEU A 215 11.72 4.75 1.46
CA LEU A 215 11.74 3.30 1.34
C LEU A 215 12.13 2.86 -0.09
N ALA A 216 11.70 3.58 -1.12
CA ALA A 216 12.03 3.26 -2.52
C ALA A 216 13.48 3.57 -2.93
N THR A 217 14.16 4.51 -2.25
CA THR A 217 15.51 4.98 -2.62
C THR A 217 16.64 4.56 -1.67
N MET A 218 16.33 3.79 -0.62
CA MET A 218 17.30 3.19 0.32
C MET A 218 17.87 1.86 -0.17
#